data_AF-W2WI27-F1
#
_entry.id   AF-W2WI27-F1
#
_cell.length_a   1.000
_cell.length_b   1.000
_cell.length_c   1.000
_cell.angle_alpha   90.00
_cell.angle_beta   90.00
_cell.angle_gamma   90.00
#
_symmetry.space_group_name_H-M   'P 1'
#
loop_
_entity.id
_entity.type
_entity.pdbx_description
1 polymer ?
#
loop_
_entity_poly.entity_id
_entity_poly.type
_entity_poly.pdbx_seq_one_letter_code
_entity_poly.pdbx_strand_id
1 'polypeptide(L)'
;MPPSFAKRRKLETPVQSSIEYLPRKRVSKHLTELDSMNPGGDGIVNMVPAFGPAKNINSWEEFEKVFDSYKKKHKLMFRVRSSEKTAFYNSTHEDHIPTEFEWFQRIYRCTHGVSQVSRSKGHRNRSTRYCNCKARLTAVVSRCNHPHSHPTTGTKASSYLTTNTLPLDDQDPEDVKTFADARVSSSHITRL
;
A
#
# COMPACT_ATOMS: atom_id res chain seq x y z
N MET A 1 32.51 -14.72 56.46
CA MET A 1 31.64 -15.37 55.46
C MET A 1 31.93 -14.75 54.10
N PRO A 2 32.22 -15.56 53.07
CA PRO A 2 32.68 -15.10 51.75
C PRO A 2 31.54 -14.58 50.86
N PRO A 3 31.85 -13.73 49.85
CA PRO A 3 30.87 -13.21 48.91
C PRO A 3 30.40 -14.27 47.90
N SER A 4 29.10 -14.26 47.61
CA SER A 4 28.43 -15.19 46.70
C SER A 4 28.83 -14.94 45.23
N PHE A 5 29.26 -16.01 44.56
CA PHE A 5 29.74 -16.06 43.19
C PHE A 5 28.68 -15.63 42.15
N ALA A 6 29.02 -14.61 41.35
CA ALA A 6 28.30 -14.26 40.13
C ALA A 6 28.42 -15.38 39.09
N LYS A 7 27.30 -15.98 38.72
CA LYS A 7 27.22 -17.01 37.66
C LYS A 7 27.24 -16.30 36.30
N ARG A 8 28.42 -16.21 35.66
CA ARG A 8 28.56 -15.87 34.24
C ARG A 8 27.80 -16.91 33.40
N ARG A 9 26.72 -16.51 32.73
CA ARG A 9 26.10 -17.31 31.67
C ARG A 9 26.90 -17.09 30.39
N LYS A 10 27.45 -18.17 29.83
CA LYS A 10 28.09 -18.20 28.51
C LYS A 10 27.10 -17.73 27.44
N LEU A 11 27.55 -16.81 26.57
CA LEU A 11 26.94 -16.61 25.26
C LEU A 11 27.35 -17.80 24.40
N GLU A 12 26.40 -18.67 24.07
CA GLU A 12 26.51 -19.58 22.93
C GLU A 12 25.36 -19.19 21.98
N THR A 13 25.73 -18.53 20.88
CA THR A 13 24.83 -18.19 19.76
C THR A 13 24.53 -19.45 18.96
N PRO A 14 23.27 -19.90 18.85
CA PRO A 14 22.90 -20.88 17.84
C PRO A 14 22.71 -20.14 16.51
N VAL A 15 23.39 -20.66 15.48
CA VAL A 15 23.21 -20.28 14.07
C VAL A 15 21.72 -20.31 13.72
N GLN A 16 21.20 -19.15 13.34
CA GLN A 16 19.79 -18.92 13.06
C GLN A 16 19.45 -19.52 11.70
N SER A 17 19.02 -20.79 11.69
CA SER A 17 18.35 -21.40 10.55
C SER A 17 17.13 -20.55 10.18
N SER A 18 17.03 -20.12 8.93
CA SER A 18 15.92 -19.35 8.39
C SER A 18 14.63 -20.18 8.45
N ILE A 19 13.93 -20.14 9.58
CA ILE A 19 12.57 -20.66 9.70
C ILE A 19 11.70 -19.74 8.85
N GLU A 20 11.21 -20.27 7.73
CA GLU A 20 10.20 -19.64 6.89
C GLU A 20 9.04 -19.17 7.78
N TYR A 21 8.70 -17.88 7.71
CA TYR A 21 7.69 -17.30 8.59
C TYR A 21 6.31 -17.90 8.26
N LEU A 22 5.87 -18.84 9.10
CA LEU A 22 4.49 -19.32 9.05
C LEU A 22 3.57 -18.25 9.65
N PRO A 23 2.66 -17.66 8.86
CA PRO A 23 1.77 -16.62 9.35
C PRO A 23 0.95 -17.12 10.53
N ARG A 24 0.93 -16.35 11.63
CA ARG A 24 0.12 -16.71 12.79
C ARG A 24 -1.35 -16.80 12.38
N LYS A 25 -1.89 -18.01 12.34
CA LYS A 25 -3.33 -18.25 12.20
C LYS A 25 -4.04 -17.72 13.44
N ARG A 26 -4.74 -16.60 13.31
CA ARG A 26 -5.58 -16.04 14.38
C ARG A 26 -7.02 -16.42 14.10
N VAL A 27 -7.60 -17.25 14.96
CA VAL A 27 -9.04 -17.53 14.94
C VAL A 27 -9.70 -16.56 15.92
N SER A 28 -10.71 -15.83 15.46
CA SER A 28 -11.49 -14.95 16.34
C SER A 28 -12.36 -15.82 17.24
N LYS A 29 -12.48 -15.49 18.54
CA LYS A 29 -13.38 -16.22 19.46
C LYS A 29 -14.87 -16.10 19.10
N HIS A 30 -15.22 -15.18 18.19
CA HIS A 30 -16.59 -14.78 17.87
C HIS A 30 -16.95 -15.03 16.40
N LEU A 31 -16.35 -16.04 15.74
CA LEU A 31 -16.66 -16.32 14.33
C LEU A 31 -18.17 -16.53 14.12
N THR A 32 -18.79 -17.34 14.97
CA THR A 32 -20.23 -17.66 14.91
C THR A 32 -21.11 -16.43 15.03
N GLU A 33 -20.75 -15.48 15.89
CA GLU A 33 -21.45 -14.20 16.04
C GLU A 33 -21.30 -13.34 14.78
N LEU A 34 -20.10 -13.25 14.21
CA LEU A 34 -19.86 -12.51 12.97
C LEU A 34 -20.61 -13.11 11.78
N ASP A 35 -20.65 -14.44 11.70
CA ASP A 35 -21.37 -15.16 10.65
C ASP A 35 -22.88 -14.93 10.78
N SER A 36 -23.43 -14.91 12.01
CA SER A 36 -24.85 -14.59 12.25
C SER A 36 -25.24 -13.16 11.90
N MET A 37 -24.28 -12.22 11.97
CA MET A 37 -24.47 -10.81 11.60
C MET A 37 -24.25 -10.55 10.11
N ASN A 38 -23.66 -11.49 9.38
CA ASN A 38 -23.40 -11.34 7.97
C ASN A 38 -24.70 -11.58 7.19
N PRO A 39 -25.20 -10.62 6.39
CA PRO A 39 -26.45 -10.79 5.64
C PRO A 39 -26.36 -11.83 4.51
N GLY A 40 -25.29 -12.64 4.41
CA GLY A 40 -25.12 -13.70 3.43
C GLY A 40 -24.97 -13.25 1.97
N GLY A 41 -24.95 -11.93 1.72
CA GLY A 41 -24.80 -11.36 0.39
C GLY A 41 -23.35 -11.38 -0.08
N ASP A 42 -22.93 -12.44 -0.78
CA ASP A 42 -21.61 -12.50 -1.43
C ASP A 42 -21.53 -11.67 -2.73
N GLY A 43 -22.66 -11.11 -3.18
CA GLY A 43 -22.73 -10.29 -4.38
C GLY A 43 -22.18 -8.87 -4.21
N ILE A 44 -21.41 -8.41 -5.19
CA ILE A 44 -21.02 -6.99 -5.30
C ILE A 44 -22.28 -6.19 -5.67
N VAL A 45 -22.86 -5.50 -4.69
CA VAL A 45 -24.09 -4.69 -4.90
C VAL A 45 -23.80 -3.34 -5.57
N ASN A 46 -22.59 -2.79 -5.39
CA ASN A 46 -22.24 -1.48 -5.92
C ASN A 46 -20.81 -1.47 -6.47
N MET A 47 -20.69 -1.15 -7.75
CA MET A 47 -19.41 -0.93 -8.43
C MET A 47 -18.99 0.52 -8.19
N VAL A 48 -17.94 0.70 -7.39
CA VAL A 48 -17.35 2.02 -7.14
C VAL A 48 -16.14 2.17 -8.06
N PRO A 49 -15.99 3.31 -8.78
CA PRO A 49 -14.80 3.56 -9.58
C PRO A 49 -13.52 3.40 -8.77
N ALA A 50 -12.45 2.90 -9.38
CA ALA A 50 -11.16 2.78 -8.70
C ALA A 50 -10.69 4.17 -8.22
N PHE A 51 -10.14 4.23 -7.01
CA PHE A 51 -9.47 5.45 -6.54
C PHE A 51 -8.14 5.58 -7.27
N GLY A 52 -8.09 6.48 -8.25
CA GLY A 52 -6.89 6.84 -8.98
C GLY A 52 -6.81 8.36 -9.12
N PRO A 53 -5.97 9.06 -8.34
CA PRO A 53 -5.79 10.49 -8.55
C PRO A 53 -5.17 10.71 -9.94
N ALA A 54 -5.72 11.66 -10.71
CA ALA A 54 -5.21 12.00 -12.03
C ALA A 54 -3.86 12.76 -11.98
N LYS A 55 -3.47 13.22 -10.80
CA LYS A 55 -2.25 13.97 -10.53
C LYS A 55 -1.39 13.24 -9.51
N ASN A 56 -0.09 13.41 -9.62
CA ASN A 56 0.86 12.97 -8.60
C ASN A 56 0.57 13.74 -7.30
N ILE A 57 0.45 12.99 -6.21
CA ILE A 57 0.20 13.54 -4.87
C ILE A 57 1.53 13.57 -4.14
N ASN A 58 1.97 14.75 -3.73
CA ASN A 58 3.30 14.94 -3.16
C ASN A 58 3.29 15.00 -1.62
N SER A 59 2.12 14.87 -0.99
CA SER A 59 2.00 14.89 0.47
C SER A 59 0.85 14.02 0.97
N TRP A 60 0.97 13.52 2.20
CA TRP A 60 -0.12 12.80 2.86
C TRP A 60 -1.35 13.68 3.11
N GLU A 61 -1.17 14.99 3.34
CA GLU A 61 -2.28 15.91 3.56
C GLU A 61 -3.11 16.10 2.29
N GLU A 62 -2.46 16.28 1.13
CA GLU A 62 -3.13 16.35 -0.15
C GLU A 62 -3.85 15.02 -0.46
N PHE A 63 -3.21 13.89 -0.19
CA PHE A 63 -3.84 12.57 -0.31
C PHE A 63 -5.12 12.48 0.52
N GLU A 64 -5.08 12.89 1.79
CA GLU A 64 -6.26 12.83 2.66
C GLU A 64 -7.39 13.72 2.16
N LYS A 65 -7.10 14.92 1.65
CA LYS A 65 -8.12 15.82 1.06
C LYS A 65 -8.79 15.21 -0.16
N VAL A 66 -8.00 14.65 -1.09
CA VAL A 66 -8.52 13.99 -2.29
C VAL A 66 -9.32 12.74 -1.91
N PHE A 67 -8.80 11.94 -0.99
CA PHE A 67 -9.46 10.72 -0.53
C PHE A 67 -10.74 11.00 0.26
N ASP A 68 -10.79 12.06 1.06
CA ASP A 68 -12.00 12.51 1.76
C ASP A 68 -13.08 12.95 0.78
N SER A 69 -12.71 13.70 -0.25
CA SER A 69 -13.63 14.13 -1.30
C SER A 69 -14.21 12.93 -2.05
N TYR A 70 -13.37 11.95 -2.38
CA TYR A 70 -13.79 10.68 -2.98
C TYR A 70 -14.74 9.88 -2.06
N LYS A 71 -14.40 9.74 -0.76
CA LYS A 71 -15.26 9.07 0.22
C LYS A 71 -16.62 9.72 0.32
N LYS A 72 -16.68 11.06 0.38
CA LYS A 72 -17.94 11.81 0.44
C LYS A 72 -18.77 11.60 -0.84
N LYS A 73 -18.15 11.74 -2.02
CA LYS A 73 -18.81 11.56 -3.33
C LYS A 73 -19.44 10.17 -3.47
N HIS A 74 -18.72 9.13 -3.07
CA HIS A 74 -19.15 7.74 -3.22
C HIS A 74 -19.80 7.15 -1.95
N LYS A 75 -20.07 7.98 -0.93
CA LYS A 75 -20.68 7.58 0.35
C LYS A 75 -19.93 6.43 1.04
N LEU A 76 -18.60 6.44 0.96
CA LEU A 76 -17.72 5.43 1.51
C LEU A 76 -17.22 5.83 2.89
N MET A 77 -17.11 4.86 3.78
CA MET A 77 -16.58 5.05 5.13
C MET A 77 -15.36 4.15 5.33
N PHE A 78 -14.18 4.75 5.29
CA PHE A 78 -12.90 4.08 5.56
C PHE A 78 -12.27 4.61 6.85
N ARG A 79 -11.58 3.71 7.56
CA ARG A 79 -10.71 4.05 8.69
C ARG A 79 -9.31 3.50 8.49
N VAL A 80 -8.32 4.20 9.02
CA VAL A 80 -6.94 3.72 9.10
C VAL A 80 -6.89 2.51 10.04
N ARG A 81 -6.21 1.44 9.64
CA ARG A 81 -6.05 0.22 10.44
C ARG A 81 -4.60 -0.07 10.80
N SER A 82 -3.70 0.16 9.86
CA SER A 82 -2.27 0.05 10.08
C SER A 82 -1.57 1.12 9.28
N SER A 83 -0.44 1.57 9.82
CA SER A 83 0.47 2.48 9.17
C SER A 83 1.88 1.99 9.46
N GLU A 84 2.76 2.18 8.49
CA GLU A 84 4.17 1.84 8.60
C GLU A 84 4.99 3.12 8.49
N LYS A 85 5.84 3.35 9.49
CA LYS A 85 6.67 4.56 9.54
C LYS A 85 7.78 4.47 8.51
N THR A 86 8.06 5.59 7.87
CA THR A 86 9.16 5.70 6.89
C THR A 86 10.51 5.32 7.50
N ALA A 87 10.77 5.68 8.75
CA ALA A 87 12.00 5.30 9.45
C ALA A 87 12.19 3.77 9.54
N PHE A 88 11.11 3.01 9.76
CA PHE A 88 11.18 1.55 9.82
C PHE A 88 11.44 0.95 8.44
N TYR A 89 10.72 1.44 7.42
CA TYR A 89 10.93 1.04 6.03
C TYR A 89 12.40 1.30 5.59
N ASN A 90 12.91 2.50 5.85
CA ASN A 90 14.28 2.90 5.53
C ASN A 90 15.36 2.11 6.28
N SER A 91 15.04 1.51 7.43
CA SER A 91 16.00 0.65 8.15
C SER A 91 16.16 -0.74 7.55
N THR A 92 15.21 -1.15 6.69
CA THR A 92 15.12 -2.51 6.14
C THR A 92 15.27 -2.56 4.62
N HIS A 93 15.20 -1.42 3.93
CA HIS A 93 15.23 -1.32 2.47
C HIS A 93 16.29 -0.32 2.01
N GLU A 94 16.98 -0.64 0.92
CA GLU A 94 17.96 0.24 0.25
C GLU A 94 17.26 1.42 -0.45
N ASP A 95 16.00 1.26 -0.83
CA ASP A 95 15.18 2.30 -1.45
C ASP A 95 14.60 3.26 -0.41
N HIS A 96 15.46 4.01 0.28
CA HIS A 96 15.07 5.03 1.26
C HIS A 96 14.00 6.00 0.72
N ILE A 97 12.90 6.14 1.46
CA ILE A 97 11.87 7.15 1.19
C ILE A 97 12.25 8.44 1.93
N PRO A 98 12.01 9.64 1.35
CA PRO A 98 12.30 10.89 2.02
C PRO A 98 11.61 11.00 3.38
N THR A 99 12.35 11.44 4.39
CA THR A 99 11.87 11.56 5.78
C THR A 99 10.74 12.58 5.95
N GLU A 100 10.55 13.46 4.95
CA GLU A 100 9.41 14.37 4.84
C GLU A 100 8.05 13.64 4.89
N PHE A 101 8.01 12.41 4.38
CA PHE A 101 6.86 11.54 4.55
C PHE A 101 6.99 10.80 5.89
N GLU A 102 6.13 11.11 6.85
CA GLU A 102 6.13 10.40 8.16
C GLU A 102 5.83 8.90 8.01
N TRP A 103 4.94 8.57 7.07
CA TRP A 103 4.46 7.21 6.82
C TRP A 103 4.86 6.75 5.42
N PHE A 104 5.40 5.55 5.32
CA PHE A 104 5.64 4.88 4.04
C PHE A 104 4.33 4.33 3.48
N GLN A 105 3.54 3.68 4.33
CA GLN A 105 2.31 3.00 3.97
C GLN A 105 1.19 3.31 4.96
N ARG A 106 -0.04 3.46 4.45
CA ARG A 106 -1.26 3.49 5.26
C ARG A 106 -2.33 2.58 4.65
N ILE A 107 -2.86 1.68 5.49
CA ILE A 107 -3.92 0.75 5.12
C ILE A 107 -5.25 1.25 5.66
N TYR A 108 -6.18 1.49 4.75
CA TYR A 108 -7.55 1.88 5.01
C TYR A 108 -8.48 0.68 4.81
N ARG A 109 -9.39 0.46 5.76
CA ARG A 109 -10.45 -0.55 5.64
C ARG A 109 -11.82 0.07 5.84
N CYS A 110 -12.80 -0.49 5.15
CA CYS A 110 -14.19 -0.09 5.34
C CYS A 110 -14.63 -0.31 6.78
N THR A 111 -15.42 0.62 7.33
CA THR A 111 -16.00 0.50 8.68
C THR A 111 -16.96 -0.68 8.78
N HIS A 112 -17.62 -1.06 7.68
CA HIS A 112 -18.52 -2.21 7.63
C HIS A 112 -17.79 -3.56 7.55
N GLY A 113 -16.49 -3.54 7.24
CA GLY A 113 -15.64 -4.74 7.18
C GLY A 113 -15.07 -5.17 8.53
N VAL A 114 -15.34 -4.41 9.59
CA VAL A 114 -14.75 -4.71 10.90
C VAL A 114 -15.77 -4.53 12.00
N SER A 115 -16.11 -5.64 12.64
CA SER A 115 -16.76 -5.64 13.94
C SER A 115 -15.73 -5.47 15.05
N GLN A 116 -16.11 -4.75 16.10
CA GLN A 116 -15.34 -4.67 17.34
C GLN A 116 -16.31 -4.85 18.49
N VAL A 117 -16.02 -5.83 19.35
CA VAL A 117 -16.79 -6.06 20.57
C VAL A 117 -16.74 -4.83 21.48
N SER A 118 -17.86 -4.56 22.14
CA SER A 118 -17.88 -3.59 23.23
C SER A 118 -16.86 -4.01 24.28
N ARG A 119 -16.04 -3.07 24.75
CA ARG A 119 -15.13 -3.29 25.88
C ARG A 119 -15.81 -3.03 27.23
N SER A 120 -17.03 -2.48 27.23
CA SER A 120 -17.79 -2.20 28.44
C SER A 120 -18.85 -3.27 28.70
N LYS A 121 -19.19 -3.48 29.98
CA LYS A 121 -20.23 -4.41 30.43
C LYS A 121 -21.66 -3.86 30.28
N GLY A 122 -21.81 -2.60 29.89
CA GLY A 122 -23.11 -1.98 29.70
C GLY A 122 -23.77 -2.48 28.41
N HIS A 123 -24.97 -3.04 28.53
CA HIS A 123 -25.75 -3.45 27.36
C HIS A 123 -26.25 -2.20 26.64
N ARG A 124 -25.68 -1.92 25.47
CA ARG A 124 -26.18 -0.89 24.56
C ARG A 124 -26.78 -1.62 23.36
N ASN A 125 -28.08 -1.51 23.16
CA ASN A 125 -28.76 -1.96 21.95
C ASN A 125 -28.35 -1.06 20.78
N ARG A 126 -27.20 -1.37 20.16
CA ARG A 126 -26.73 -0.71 18.95
C ARG A 126 -26.75 -1.73 17.82
N SER A 127 -27.48 -1.42 16.75
CA SER A 127 -27.42 -2.23 15.53
C SER A 127 -25.98 -2.28 15.01
N THR A 128 -25.51 -3.49 14.71
CA THR A 128 -24.21 -3.70 14.09
C THR A 128 -24.26 -3.18 12.65
N ARG A 129 -23.21 -2.49 12.21
CA ARG A 129 -23.05 -2.09 10.80
C ARG A 129 -22.12 -3.05 10.04
N TYR A 130 -21.76 -4.17 10.68
CA TYR A 130 -20.90 -5.16 10.07
C TYR A 130 -21.66 -5.90 8.98
N CYS A 131 -21.08 -5.95 7.78
CA CYS A 131 -21.59 -6.74 6.66
C CYS A 131 -20.47 -7.52 5.96
N ASN A 132 -19.38 -7.78 6.70
CA ASN A 132 -18.19 -8.47 6.16
C ASN A 132 -17.60 -7.80 4.90
N CYS A 133 -17.69 -6.47 4.79
CA CYS A 133 -17.17 -5.76 3.64
C CYS A 133 -15.65 -5.95 3.47
N LYS A 134 -15.23 -6.46 2.30
CA LYS A 134 -13.82 -6.75 1.97
C LYS A 134 -13.05 -5.54 1.44
N ALA A 135 -13.70 -4.39 1.27
CA ALA A 135 -13.09 -3.19 0.69
C ALA A 135 -11.90 -2.70 1.53
N ARG A 136 -10.74 -2.61 0.87
CA ARG A 136 -9.46 -2.17 1.44
C ARG A 136 -8.76 -1.27 0.42
N LEU A 137 -8.18 -0.19 0.91
CA LEU A 137 -7.28 0.66 0.14
C LEU A 137 -5.93 0.72 0.85
N THR A 138 -4.85 0.57 0.08
CA THR A 138 -3.48 0.66 0.59
C THR A 138 -2.82 1.80 -0.15
N ALA A 139 -2.47 2.86 0.57
CA ALA A 139 -1.69 3.96 0.04
C ALA A 139 -0.23 3.72 0.40
N VAL A 140 0.66 3.81 -0.59
CA VAL A 140 2.11 3.58 -0.47
C VAL A 140 2.82 4.76 -1.13
N VAL A 141 3.86 5.26 -0.48
CA VAL A 141 4.77 6.26 -1.05
C VAL A 141 5.81 5.53 -1.88
N SER A 142 5.91 5.86 -3.17
CA SER A 142 6.91 5.32 -4.08
C SER A 142 7.66 6.45 -4.76
N ARG A 143 8.93 6.24 -5.08
CA ARG A 143 9.68 7.17 -5.94
C ARG A 143 9.22 6.97 -7.39
N CYS A 144 8.83 8.05 -8.05
CA CYS A 144 8.44 8.04 -9.46
C CYS A 144 9.70 8.13 -10.33
N ASN A 145 10.44 7.03 -10.47
CA ASN A 145 11.56 6.97 -11.41
C ASN A 145 11.00 6.68 -12.81
N HIS A 146 11.33 7.54 -13.78
CA HIS A 146 11.00 7.29 -15.19
C HIS A 146 12.13 6.42 -15.78
N PRO A 147 11.87 5.17 -16.18
CA PRO A 147 12.89 4.34 -16.80
C PRO A 147 13.23 4.93 -18.18
N HIS A 148 14.49 5.29 -18.37
CA HIS A 148 15.02 5.62 -19.68
C HIS A 148 15.82 4.42 -20.18
N SER A 149 15.57 4.00 -21.43
CA SER A 149 16.34 2.92 -22.08
C SER A 149 17.75 3.35 -22.47
N HIS A 150 18.17 4.57 -22.12
CA HIS A 150 19.48 5.11 -22.42
C HIS A 150 20.06 5.88 -21.22
N PRO A 151 21.39 5.89 -21.07
CA PRO A 151 22.07 6.77 -20.11
C PRO A 151 21.77 8.25 -20.40
N THR A 152 21.49 9.02 -19.35
CA THR A 152 21.27 10.48 -19.41
C THR A 152 22.52 11.22 -18.92
N THR A 153 23.69 10.85 -19.45
CA THR A 153 24.97 11.50 -19.12
C THR A 153 25.14 12.81 -19.88
N GLY A 154 25.83 13.81 -19.30
CA GLY A 154 26.09 15.10 -19.95
C GLY A 154 26.71 14.98 -21.35
N THR A 155 27.66 14.06 -21.55
CA THR A 155 28.26 13.77 -22.87
C THR A 155 27.25 13.30 -23.91
N LYS A 156 26.29 12.44 -23.52
CA LYS A 156 25.19 12.00 -24.39
C LYS A 156 24.20 13.15 -24.65
N ALA A 157 23.86 13.95 -23.64
CA ALA A 157 23.01 15.11 -23.84
C ALA A 157 23.63 16.10 -24.84
N SER A 158 24.93 16.37 -24.72
CA SER A 158 25.69 17.22 -25.65
C SER A 158 25.75 16.65 -27.06
N SER A 159 25.76 15.32 -27.24
CA SER A 159 25.74 14.72 -28.59
C SER A 159 24.44 14.96 -29.36
N TYR A 160 23.34 15.28 -28.67
CA TYR A 160 22.07 15.63 -29.33
C TYR A 160 21.88 17.14 -29.54
N LEU A 161 22.72 17.98 -28.93
CA LEU A 161 22.69 19.44 -29.09
C LEU A 161 23.43 19.91 -30.35
N THR A 162 24.05 18.99 -31.09
CA THR A 162 24.56 19.30 -32.42
C THR A 162 23.38 19.42 -33.40
N THR A 163 23.25 20.59 -34.02
CA THR A 163 22.14 21.03 -34.88
C THR A 163 21.92 20.23 -36.17
N ASN A 164 22.56 19.08 -36.35
CA ASN A 164 22.73 18.49 -37.68
C ASN A 164 21.72 17.42 -38.08
N THR A 165 20.82 16.95 -37.21
CA THR A 165 19.85 15.91 -37.62
C THR A 165 18.59 15.92 -36.75
N LEU A 166 17.84 17.02 -36.78
CA LEU A 166 16.39 16.88 -36.60
C LEU A 166 15.86 16.32 -37.94
N PRO A 167 15.18 15.17 -37.96
CA PRO A 167 14.49 14.71 -39.18
C PRO A 167 13.57 15.84 -39.66
N LEU A 168 13.64 16.17 -40.94
CA LEU A 168 12.70 17.11 -41.56
C LEU A 168 11.28 16.53 -41.41
N ASP A 169 10.30 17.39 -41.09
CA ASP A 169 8.90 17.05 -40.82
C ASP A 169 8.24 16.20 -41.93
N ASP A 170 8.83 16.13 -43.12
CA ASP A 170 8.30 15.43 -44.29
C ASP A 170 8.65 13.93 -44.37
N GLN A 171 9.46 13.39 -43.44
CA GLN A 171 9.58 11.94 -43.28
C GLN A 171 8.63 11.47 -42.20
N ASP A 172 7.36 11.33 -42.58
CA ASP A 172 6.36 10.63 -41.77
C ASP A 172 6.82 9.18 -41.56
N PRO A 173 7.25 8.78 -40.35
CA PRO A 173 7.47 7.39 -40.07
C PRO A 173 6.09 6.78 -39.82
N GLU A 174 5.49 6.26 -40.88
CA GLU A 174 4.40 5.25 -40.87
C GLU A 174 4.75 3.99 -40.06
N ASP A 175 5.84 4.00 -39.29
CA ASP A 175 6.32 2.92 -38.44
C ASP A 175 6.48 3.35 -36.97
N VAL A 176 5.70 4.35 -36.52
CA VAL A 176 5.34 4.49 -35.11
C VAL A 176 4.43 3.31 -34.75
N LYS A 177 5.01 2.10 -34.68
CA LYS A 177 4.40 0.93 -34.06
C LYS A 177 4.08 1.33 -32.63
N THR A 178 2.83 1.74 -32.42
CA THR A 178 2.14 1.86 -31.13
C THR A 178 3.10 2.22 -30.01
N PHE A 179 3.22 3.51 -29.69
CA PHE A 179 3.67 3.93 -28.37
C PHE A 179 2.75 3.24 -27.36
N ALA A 180 3.19 2.08 -26.89
CA ALA A 180 2.59 1.41 -25.76
C ALA A 180 2.89 2.34 -24.59
N ASP A 181 1.90 3.17 -24.28
CA ASP A 181 1.84 4.04 -23.12
C ASP A 181 2.40 3.22 -21.96
N ALA A 182 3.55 3.66 -21.41
CA ALA A 182 4.31 2.92 -20.42
C ALA A 182 3.58 2.95 -19.07
N ARG A 183 2.41 2.31 -19.02
CA ARG A 183 1.60 2.06 -17.85
C ARG A 183 1.61 0.57 -17.58
N VAL A 184 2.71 0.11 -17.00
CA VAL A 184 2.79 -1.13 -16.23
C VAL A 184 3.14 -0.69 -14.80
N SER A 185 2.34 -0.92 -13.77
CA SER A 185 1.80 -2.21 -13.37
C SER A 185 0.33 -2.21 -12.93
N SER A 186 -0.48 -3.05 -13.57
CA SER A 186 -1.55 -3.78 -12.89
C SER A 186 -1.01 -5.19 -12.64
N SER A 187 -0.66 -5.50 -11.40
CA SER A 187 -0.30 -6.85 -11.03
C SER A 187 -1.56 -7.73 -11.05
N HIS A 188 -1.67 -8.54 -12.09
CA HIS A 188 -2.36 -9.83 -12.16
C HIS A 188 -3.83 -9.87 -11.71
N ILE A 189 -4.74 -9.77 -12.69
CA ILE A 189 -5.99 -10.55 -12.64
C ILE A 189 -6.02 -11.42 -13.90
N THR A 190 -5.47 -12.62 -13.80
CA THR A 190 -5.78 -13.70 -14.75
C THR A 190 -7.16 -14.22 -14.36
N ARG A 191 -8.16 -14.07 -15.25
CA ARG A 191 -9.39 -14.85 -15.20
C ARG A 191 -9.20 -16.05 -16.12
N LEU A 192 -9.21 -17.25 -15.54
CA LEU A 192 -9.77 -18.42 -16.19
C LEU A 192 -11.22 -18.55 -15.73
#